data_AF-A0A1H7TC16-F1
#
_entry.id   AF-A0A1H7TC16-F1
#
_cell.length_a   1.000
_cell.length_b   1.000
_cell.length_c   1.000
_cell.angle_alpha   90.00
_cell.angle_beta   90.00
_cell.angle_gamma   90.00
#
_symmetry.space_group_name_H-M   'P 1'
#
loop_
_entity.id
_entity.type
_entity.pdbx_description
1 polymer ?
#
loop_
_entity_poly.entity_id
_entity_poly.type
_entity_poly.pdbx_seq_one_letter_code
_entity_poly.pdbx_strand_id
1 'polypeptide(L)'
;MTDPRAVTIRDYRTGDAPAMARIYFLAVHALGTRRYTQAQVTAWAPDEPDPDRFVARAADGRRTLVAVDSDGAVIGVPIHNYLMTRPLG
;
A
#
# COMPACT_ATOMS: atom_id res chain seq x y z
N MET A 1 8.65 -26.56 -5.08
CA MET A 1 9.21 -25.76 -3.98
C MET A 1 9.35 -24.34 -4.51
N THR A 2 8.37 -23.48 -4.26
CA THR A 2 8.34 -22.11 -4.79
C THR A 2 9.31 -21.26 -3.99
N ASP A 3 10.10 -20.41 -4.67
CA ASP A 3 11.07 -19.55 -3.99
C ASP A 3 10.31 -18.49 -3.15
N PRO A 4 10.50 -18.45 -1.81
CA PRO A 4 9.89 -17.43 -0.94
C PRO A 4 10.40 -16.01 -1.23
N ARG A 5 11.41 -15.85 -2.10
CA ARG A 5 11.90 -14.55 -2.59
C ARG A 5 11.31 -14.13 -3.94
N ALA A 6 10.51 -14.97 -4.58
CA ALA A 6 9.89 -14.61 -5.85
C ALA A 6 8.82 -13.54 -5.60
N VAL A 7 9.05 -12.33 -6.13
CA VAL A 7 8.12 -11.21 -6.06
C VAL A 7 7.52 -10.96 -7.44
N THR A 8 6.20 -10.91 -7.52
CA THR A 8 5.48 -10.54 -8.74
C THR A 8 4.74 -9.22 -8.52
N ILE A 9 4.81 -8.32 -9.51
CA ILE A 9 4.01 -7.09 -9.54
C ILE A 9 2.80 -7.35 -10.43
N ARG A 10 1.60 -7.07 -9.91
CA ARG A 10 0.34 -7.19 -10.67
C ARG A 10 -0.61 -6.03 -10.38
N ASP A 11 -1.64 -5.89 -11.23
CA ASP A 11 -2.73 -4.98 -10.94
C ASP A 11 -3.46 -5.40 -9.65
N TYR A 12 -3.87 -4.39 -8.89
CA TYR A 12 -4.67 -4.50 -7.68
C TYR A 12 -6.01 -5.19 -7.95
N ARG A 13 -6.49 -5.93 -6.94
CA ARG A 13 -7.82 -6.52 -6.89
C ARG A 13 -8.50 -6.09 -5.60
N THR A 14 -9.82 -5.95 -5.60
CA THR A 14 -10.60 -5.51 -4.41
C THR A 14 -10.25 -6.31 -3.15
N GLY A 15 -10.01 -7.62 -3.27
CA GLY A 15 -9.61 -8.50 -2.16
C GLY A 15 -8.23 -8.19 -1.54
N ASP A 16 -7.40 -7.38 -2.18
CA ASP A 16 -6.09 -6.96 -1.64
C ASP A 16 -6.24 -5.86 -0.57
N ALA A 17 -7.38 -5.17 -0.53
CA ALA A 17 -7.58 -3.97 0.30
C ALA A 17 -7.23 -4.17 1.79
N PRO A 18 -7.65 -5.26 2.45
CA PRO A 18 -7.32 -5.48 3.86
C PRO A 18 -5.81 -5.64 4.09
N ALA A 19 -5.13 -6.39 3.20
CA ALA A 19 -3.68 -6.57 3.29
C ALA A 19 -2.94 -5.25 3.02
N MET A 20 -3.42 -4.44 2.08
CA MET A 20 -2.86 -3.11 1.81
C MET A 20 -2.99 -2.17 3.02
N ALA A 21 -4.15 -2.15 3.67
CA ALA A 21 -4.40 -1.36 4.87
C ALA A 21 -3.43 -1.73 6.01
N ARG A 22 -3.29 -3.04 6.27
CA ARG A 22 -2.38 -3.58 7.28
C ARG A 22 -0.92 -3.23 6.98
N ILE A 23 -0.46 -3.46 5.75
CA ILE A 23 0.93 -3.19 5.36
C ILE A 23 1.24 -1.70 5.44
N TYR A 24 0.33 -0.83 5.00
CA TYR A 24 0.49 0.61 5.11
C TYR A 24 0.70 1.03 6.57
N PHE A 25 -0.19 0.58 7.47
CA PHE A 25 -0.09 0.88 8.90
C PHE A 25 1.25 0.39 9.49
N LEU A 26 1.59 -0.87 9.25
CA LEU A 26 2.84 -1.46 9.73
C LEU A 26 4.08 -0.75 9.18
N ALA A 27 4.07 -0.36 7.90
CA ALA A 27 5.18 0.37 7.30
C ALA A 27 5.36 1.76 7.92
N VAL A 28 4.27 2.50 8.17
CA VAL A 28 4.33 3.80 8.84
C VAL A 28 4.94 3.66 10.24
N HIS A 29 4.51 2.68 11.03
CA HIS A 29 5.02 2.48 12.39
C HIS A 29 6.45 1.92 12.42
N ALA A 30 6.80 1.00 11.53
CA ALA A 30 8.13 0.37 11.52
C ALA A 30 9.22 1.24 10.88
N LEU A 31 8.89 2.03 9.86
CA LEU A 31 9.87 2.84 9.12
C LEU A 31 9.78 4.32 9.48
N GLY A 32 8.60 4.84 9.83
CA GLY A 32 8.39 6.25 10.15
C GLY A 32 9.17 6.67 11.39
N THR A 33 9.31 5.80 12.39
CA THR A 33 10.09 6.06 13.61
C THR A 33 11.58 6.34 13.36
N ARG A 34 12.10 6.03 12.17
CA ARG A 34 13.47 6.37 11.77
C ARG A 34 13.65 7.86 11.45
N ARG A 35 12.57 8.60 11.19
CA ARG A 35 12.60 10.00 10.74
C ARG A 35 11.60 10.92 11.44
N TYR A 36 10.61 10.34 12.12
CA TYR A 36 9.54 11.05 12.78
C TYR A 36 9.46 10.61 14.24
N THR A 37 9.03 11.53 15.10
CA THR A 37 8.76 11.19 16.51
C THR A 37 7.58 10.24 16.61
N GLN A 38 7.47 9.53 17.73
CA GLN A 38 6.34 8.63 17.96
C GLN A 38 4.99 9.36 17.84
N ALA A 39 4.90 10.59 18.35
CA ALA A 39 3.69 11.41 18.25
C ALA A 39 3.33 11.72 16.79
N GLN A 40 4.32 12.00 15.93
CA GLN A 40 4.09 12.23 14.50
C GLN A 40 3.66 10.95 13.78
N VAL A 41 4.27 9.80 14.09
CA VAL A 41 3.89 8.50 13.54
C VAL A 41 2.45 8.13 13.92
N THR A 42 2.09 8.27 15.19
CA THR A 42 0.73 8.02 15.69
C THR A 42 -0.27 9.02 15.11
N ALA A 43 0.09 10.29 14.94
CA ALA A 43 -0.78 11.25 14.27
C ALA A 43 -0.99 10.94 12.78
N TRP A 44 0.03 10.37 12.12
CA TRP A 44 -0.05 9.98 10.71
C TRP A 44 -0.92 8.74 10.50
N ALA A 45 -0.72 7.69 11.29
CA ALA A 45 -1.49 6.45 11.21
C ALA A 45 -1.91 6.03 12.63
N PRO A 46 -2.98 6.61 13.19
CA PRO A 46 -3.42 6.30 14.55
C PRO A 46 -3.89 4.85 14.67
N ASP A 47 -4.62 4.37 13.66
CA ASP A 47 -5.15 3.02 13.56
C ASP A 47 -4.95 2.47 12.14
N GLU A 48 -5.24 1.17 11.97
CA GLU A 48 -5.34 0.61 10.63
C GLU A 48 -6.44 1.34 9.83
N PRO A 49 -6.13 1.81 8.61
CA PRO A 49 -7.13 2.45 7.78
C PRO A 49 -8.20 1.45 7.33
N ASP A 50 -9.42 1.95 7.18
CA ASP A 50 -10.52 1.19 6.55
C ASP A 50 -10.11 0.68 5.15
N PRO A 51 -10.19 -0.63 4.88
CA PRO A 51 -9.92 -1.21 3.57
C PRO A 51 -10.70 -0.54 2.42
N ASP A 52 -11.91 -0.05 2.67
CA ASP A 52 -12.74 0.59 1.64
C ASP A 52 -12.09 1.87 1.08
N ARG A 53 -11.20 2.51 1.83
CA ARG A 53 -10.38 3.63 1.32
C ARG A 53 -9.47 3.21 0.18
N PHE A 54 -8.95 1.97 0.19
CA PHE A 54 -8.11 1.44 -0.86
C PHE A 54 -8.94 1.01 -2.07
N VAL A 55 -10.13 0.44 -1.83
CA VAL A 55 -11.10 0.14 -2.89
C VAL A 55 -11.49 1.41 -3.64
N ALA A 56 -11.91 2.44 -2.91
CA ALA A 56 -12.27 3.73 -3.49
C ALA A 56 -11.09 4.38 -4.25
N ARG A 57 -9.89 4.30 -3.69
CA ARG A 57 -8.67 4.82 -4.34
C ARG A 57 -8.31 4.07 -5.61
N ALA A 58 -8.58 2.77 -5.71
CA ALA A 58 -8.31 1.99 -6.91
C ALA A 58 -9.38 2.20 -7.99
N ALA A 59 -10.59 2.61 -7.59
CA ALA A 59 -11.71 2.87 -8.50
C ALA A 59 -11.70 4.27 -9.15
N ASP A 60 -10.85 5.21 -8.71
CA ASP A 60 -10.87 6.61 -9.17
C ASP A 60 -10.14 6.86 -10.51
N GLY A 61 -9.80 5.79 -11.24
CA GLY A 61 -9.11 5.86 -12.53
C GLY A 61 -7.58 5.79 -12.43
N ARG A 62 -7.00 5.80 -11.23
CA ARG A 62 -5.56 5.55 -11.04
C ARG A 62 -5.22 4.07 -11.20
N ARG A 63 -4.12 3.77 -11.88
CA ARG A 63 -3.58 2.41 -11.92
C ARG A 63 -2.93 2.08 -10.57
N THR A 64 -3.46 1.06 -9.90
CA THR A 64 -2.93 0.57 -8.62
C THR A 64 -2.27 -0.78 -8.84
N LEU A 65 -1.01 -0.89 -8.46
CA LEU A 65 -0.24 -2.14 -8.52
C LEU A 65 -0.03 -2.68 -7.11
N VAL A 66 0.25 -3.97 -6.98
CA VAL A 66 0.64 -4.60 -5.72
C VAL A 66 1.81 -5.55 -5.96
N ALA A 67 2.70 -5.65 -4.97
CA ALA A 67 3.72 -6.69 -4.93
C ALA A 67 3.19 -7.88 -4.15
N VAL A 68 3.28 -9.08 -4.73
CA VAL A 68 2.89 -10.32 -4.09
C VAL A 68 4.07 -11.30 -4.03
N ASP A 69 4.08 -12.15 -3.01
CA ASP A 69 4.98 -13.30 -2.95
C ASP A 69 4.52 -14.44 -3.86
N SER A 70 5.21 -15.56 -3.79
CA SER A 70 4.93 -16.77 -4.57
C SER A 70 3.60 -17.44 -4.23
N ASP A 71 3.05 -17.21 -3.03
CA ASP A 71 1.75 -17.71 -2.61
C ASP A 71 0.61 -16.72 -2.96
N GLY A 72 0.97 -15.58 -3.55
CA GLY A 72 0.05 -14.53 -3.95
C GLY A 72 -0.34 -13.59 -2.82
N ALA A 73 0.28 -13.71 -1.64
CA ALA A 73 0.05 -12.81 -0.53
C ALA A 73 0.66 -11.44 -0.84
N VAL A 74 -0.09 -10.38 -0.55
CA VAL A 74 0.41 -9.00 -0.73
C VAL A 74 1.53 -8.76 0.28
N ILE A 75 2.69 -8.34 -0.22
CA ILE A 75 3.88 -8.03 0.58
C ILE A 75 4.33 -6.58 0.42
N GLY A 76 3.72 -5.84 -0.50
CA GLY A 76 4.06 -4.45 -0.74
C GLY A 76 2.94 -3.68 -1.42
N VAL A 77 2.79 -2.43 -1.00
CA VAL A 77 1.89 -1.45 -1.60
C VAL A 77 2.73 -0.33 -2.20
N PRO A 78 2.43 0.16 -3.42
CA PRO A 78 3.10 1.33 -3.95
C PRO A 78 2.73 2.53 -3.09
N ILE A 79 3.74 3.18 -2.52
CA ILE A 79 3.60 4.36 -1.66
C ILE A 79 3.49 5.66 -2.51
N HIS A 80 3.06 5.56 -3.78
CA HIS A 80 3.01 6.69 -4.70
C HIS A 80 1.80 6.63 -5.63
N ASN A 81 0.95 7.65 -5.53
CA ASN A 81 -0.09 7.96 -6.49
C ASN A 81 0.55 8.57 -7.74
N TYR A 82 0.59 7.84 -8.86
CA TYR A 82 0.69 8.50 -10.16
C TYR A 82 -0.70 8.99 -10.56
N LEU A 83 -0.94 10.30 -10.44
CA LEU A 83 -1.89 10.98 -11.31
C LEU A 83 -1.15 11.20 -12.64
N MET A 84 -1.39 10.36 -13.63
CA MET A 84 -0.85 10.54 -14.98
C MET A 84 -1.65 11.60 -15.76
N THR A 85 -2.09 12.66 -15.08
CA THR A 85 -2.81 13.81 -15.65
C THR A 85 -2.50 15.08 -14.85
N ARG A 86 -1.34 15.69 -15.11
CA ARG A 86 -1.26 17.15 -15.18
C ARG A 86 -0.89 17.49 -16.62
N PRO A 87 -1.76 18.12 -17.41
CA PRO A 87 -1.27 18.88 -18.55
C PRO A 87 -0.39 19.98 -17.98
N LEU A 88 0.80 20.16 -18.57
CA LEU A 88 1.57 21.38 -18.38
C LEU A 88 0.72 22.52 -18.97
N GLY A 89 0.22 23.38 -18.09
CA GLY A 89 -0.43 24.64 -18.42
C GLY A 89 0.25 25.74 -17.63
#